data_AF-A0A178URT9-F1
#
_entry.id   AF-A0A178URT9-F1
#
_cell.length_a   1.000
_cell.length_b   1.000
_cell.length_c   1.000
_cell.angle_alpha   90.00
_cell.angle_beta   90.00
_cell.angle_gamma   90.00
#
_symmetry.space_group_name_H-M   'P 1'
#
loop_
_entity.id
_entity.type
_entity.pdbx_description
1 polymer ?
#
loop_
_entity_poly.entity_id
_entity_poly.type
_entity_poly.pdbx_seq_one_letter_code
_entity_poly.pdbx_strand_id
1 'polypeptide(L)'
;MRVFVLAFPQSTMAYESKQLPNGKLFVRADMPGVPKENFTVSVTNGRVKVTGEAPALSHDSSGRFYSGDVAMLSTPVDIPSRRIKTIAKDGVIRLLIPPF
;
A
#
# COMPACT_ATOMS: atom_id res chain seq x y z
N MET A 1 -8.35 -1.51 18.31
CA MET A 1 -7.67 -2.59 17.54
C MET A 1 -6.22 -2.18 17.28
N ARG A 2 -5.30 -3.14 17.09
CA ARG A 2 -3.86 -2.90 16.86
C ARG A 2 -3.52 -3.15 15.39
N VAL A 3 -2.54 -2.43 14.84
CA VAL A 3 -1.99 -2.71 13.51
C VAL A 3 -0.66 -3.42 13.68
N PHE A 4 -0.53 -4.60 13.09
CA PHE A 4 0.71 -5.36 13.04
C PHE A 4 1.40 -5.10 11.70
N VAL A 5 2.70 -4.80 11.80
CA VAL A 5 3.60 -4.80 10.66
C VAL A 5 4.18 -6.20 10.56
N LEU A 6 3.79 -6.93 9.52
CA LEU A 6 4.40 -8.21 9.18
C LEU A 6 5.24 -8.02 7.91
N ALA A 7 6.36 -8.73 7.83
CA ALA A 7 7.09 -8.87 6.58
C ALA A 7 6.30 -9.81 5.67
N PHE A 8 5.93 -9.34 4.48
CA PHE A 8 5.20 -10.12 3.47
C PHE A 8 6.15 -10.44 2.31
N PRO A 9 6.82 -11.61 2.32
CA PRO A 9 7.89 -11.94 1.39
C PRO A 9 7.44 -12.13 -0.06
N GLN A 10 6.13 -12.16 -0.33
CA GLN A 10 5.54 -12.29 -1.67
C GLN A 10 5.27 -10.93 -2.35
N SER A 11 5.74 -9.82 -1.77
CA SER A 11 5.53 -8.49 -2.37
C SER A 11 6.47 -8.26 -3.54
N THR A 12 5.95 -7.76 -4.66
CA THR A 12 6.75 -7.39 -5.84
C THR A 12 7.31 -5.96 -5.74
N MET A 13 7.16 -5.32 -4.58
CA MET A 13 7.62 -3.96 -4.28
C MET A 13 8.35 -3.91 -2.94
N ALA A 14 9.33 -3.02 -2.85
CA ALA A 14 9.92 -2.64 -1.57
C ALA A 14 8.93 -1.75 -0.80
N TYR A 15 8.80 -1.99 0.50
CA TYR A 15 7.97 -1.16 1.36
C TYR A 15 8.57 -1.06 2.76
N GLU A 16 8.25 0.03 3.41
CA GLU A 16 8.58 0.31 4.80
C GLU A 16 7.33 0.74 5.54
N SER A 17 7.30 0.50 6.85
CA SER A 17 6.20 0.98 7.67
C SER A 17 6.66 1.39 9.05
N LYS A 18 5.93 2.34 9.65
CA LYS A 18 6.23 2.91 10.95
C LYS A 18 4.95 3.29 11.66
N GLN A 19 4.81 2.83 12.91
CA GLN A 19 3.72 3.28 13.77
C GLN A 19 4.02 4.70 14.26
N LEU A 20 3.03 5.59 14.11
CA LEU A 20 3.13 6.98 14.52
C LEU A 20 2.63 7.15 15.97
N PRO A 21 3.07 8.21 16.69
CA PRO A 21 2.65 8.45 18.08
C PRO A 21 1.13 8.60 18.26
N ASN A 22 0.42 9.03 17.22
CA ASN A 22 -1.04 9.16 17.20
C ASN A 22 -1.78 7.84 16.88
N GLY A 23 -1.08 6.70 16.92
CA GLY A 23 -1.63 5.37 16.66
C GLY A 23 -1.85 5.01 15.20
N LYS A 24 -1.62 5.94 14.26
CA LYS A 24 -1.73 5.68 12.82
C LYS A 24 -0.54 4.84 12.35
N LEU A 25 -0.76 3.99 11.35
CA LEU A 25 0.34 3.34 10.63
C LEU A 25 0.69 4.16 9.39
N PHE A 26 1.95 4.56 9.27
CA PHE A 26 2.51 5.09 8.04
C PHE A 26 3.14 3.95 7.25
N VAL A 27 2.80 3.85 5.97
CA VAL A 27 3.42 2.91 5.02
C VAL A 27 3.96 3.69 3.84
N ARG A 28 5.15 3.32 3.39
CA ARG A 28 5.75 3.79 2.15
C ARG A 28 6.01 2.59 1.26
N ALA A 29 5.50 2.61 0.04
CA ALA A 29 5.74 1.57 -0.97
C ALA A 29 6.37 2.19 -2.22
N ASP A 30 7.43 1.56 -2.71
CA ASP A 30 8.18 2.01 -3.88
C ASP A 30 7.55 1.40 -5.14
N MET A 31 6.87 2.24 -5.90
CA MET A 31 6.10 1.88 -7.10
C MET A 31 6.44 2.85 -8.24
N PRO A 32 7.70 2.84 -8.72
CA PRO A 32 8.16 3.78 -9.74
C PRO A 32 7.38 3.59 -11.04
N GLY A 33 6.97 4.71 -11.63
CA GLY A 33 6.22 4.73 -12.89
C GLY A 33 4.72 4.48 -12.74
N VAL A 34 4.20 4.20 -11.54
CA VAL A 34 2.75 4.06 -11.29
C VAL A 34 2.09 5.43 -11.18
N PRO A 35 1.16 5.80 -12.07
CA PRO A 35 0.34 7.01 -11.94
C PRO A 35 -0.51 7.01 -10.67
N LYS A 36 -0.88 8.19 -10.19
CA LYS A 36 -1.73 8.33 -8.99
C LYS A 36 -3.12 7.70 -9.17
N GLU A 37 -3.58 7.56 -10.40
CA GLU A 37 -4.88 7.01 -10.75
C GLU A 37 -4.83 5.46 -10.88
N ASN A 38 -3.63 4.89 -10.98
CA ASN A 38 -3.42 3.47 -11.30
C ASN A 38 -2.90 2.67 -10.09
N PHE A 39 -3.30 3.03 -8.89
CA PHE A 39 -3.06 2.22 -7.70
C PHE A 39 -4.32 2.04 -6.87
N THR A 40 -4.39 0.90 -6.19
CA THR A 40 -5.53 0.51 -5.36
C THR A 40 -5.02 0.10 -3.99
N VAL A 41 -5.78 0.48 -2.97
CA VAL A 41 -5.59 0.02 -1.60
C VAL A 41 -6.87 -0.67 -1.17
N SER A 42 -6.77 -1.93 -0.75
CA SER A 42 -7.90 -2.68 -0.21
C SER A 42 -7.58 -3.19 1.20
N VAL A 43 -8.63 -3.28 2.02
CA VAL A 43 -8.56 -3.93 3.32
C VAL A 43 -9.56 -5.07 3.30
N THR A 44 -9.05 -6.31 3.30
CA THR A 44 -9.88 -7.51 3.25
C THR A 44 -9.47 -8.44 4.38
N ASN A 45 -10.41 -8.81 5.23
CA ASN A 45 -10.15 -9.65 6.40
C ASN A 45 -9.00 -9.12 7.27
N GLY A 46 -8.94 -7.79 7.45
CA GLY A 46 -7.86 -7.10 8.17
C GLY A 46 -6.53 -6.98 7.41
N ARG A 47 -6.36 -7.61 6.25
CA ARG A 47 -5.13 -7.50 5.43
C ARG A 47 -5.18 -6.27 4.56
N VAL A 48 -4.15 -5.42 4.64
CA VAL A 48 -4.02 -4.23 3.81
C VAL A 48 -3.16 -4.58 2.60
N LYS A 49 -3.79 -4.64 1.43
CA LYS A 49 -3.14 -4.92 0.15
C LYS A 49 -3.02 -3.65 -0.67
N VAL A 50 -1.86 -3.49 -1.30
CA VAL A 50 -1.57 -2.41 -2.24
C VAL A 50 -1.27 -3.03 -3.60
N THR A 51 -1.88 -2.50 -4.65
CA THR A 51 -1.57 -2.86 -6.03
C THR A 51 -1.39 -1.61 -6.87
N GLY A 52 -0.61 -1.70 -7.94
CA GLY A 52 -0.60 -0.63 -8.93
C GLY A 52 0.13 -1.00 -10.20
N GLU A 53 -0.21 -0.29 -11.26
CA GLU A 53 0.19 -0.57 -12.63
C GLU A 53 0.96 0.62 -13.21
N ALA A 54 2.21 0.37 -13.55
CA ALA A 54 3.02 1.31 -14.32
C ALA A 54 2.88 0.96 -15.80
N PRO A 55 2.30 1.83 -16.63
CA PRO A 55 2.13 1.56 -18.05
C PRO A 55 3.48 1.46 -18.77
N ALA A 56 3.52 0.71 -19.87
CA ALA A 56 4.69 0.69 -20.74
C ALA A 56 4.89 2.07 -21.39
N LEU A 57 6.11 2.59 -21.37
CA LEU A 57 6.48 3.80 -22.08
C LEU A 57 7.19 3.43 -23.39
N SER A 58 6.64 3.82 -24.55
CA SER A 58 7.14 3.77 -25.95
C SER A 58 8.15 2.67 -26.37
N HIS A 59 9.25 2.49 -25.65
CA HIS A 59 10.31 1.50 -25.89
C HIS A 59 10.32 0.34 -24.87
N ASP A 60 9.46 0.35 -23.84
CA ASP A 60 9.30 -0.75 -22.88
C ASP A 60 8.51 -1.90 -23.51
N SER A 61 9.02 -3.12 -23.36
CA SER A 61 8.37 -4.34 -23.86
C SER A 61 7.04 -4.67 -23.14
N SER A 62 6.85 -4.19 -21.92
CA SER A 62 5.62 -4.38 -21.12
C SER A 62 5.54 -3.38 -19.96
N GLY A 63 4.33 -3.15 -19.44
CA GLY A 63 4.13 -2.44 -18.18
C GLY A 63 4.68 -3.22 -16.98
N ARG A 64 4.64 -2.60 -15.79
CA ARG A 64 5.04 -3.23 -14.52
C ARG A 64 3.87 -3.26 -13.56
N PHE A 65 3.62 -4.44 -12.98
CA PHE A 65 2.59 -4.61 -11.95
C PHE A 65 3.23 -4.82 -10.57
N TYR A 66 2.86 -3.94 -9.65
CA TYR A 66 3.27 -3.99 -8.26
C TYR A 66 2.11 -4.52 -7.41
N SER A 67 2.36 -5.50 -6.55
CA SER A 67 1.37 -6.04 -5.61
C SER A 67 2.06 -6.51 -4.33
N GLY A 68 1.47 -6.20 -3.19
CA GLY A 68 2.03 -6.57 -1.89
C GLY A 68 1.07 -6.28 -0.75
N ASP A 69 1.14 -7.14 0.27
CA ASP A 69 0.51 -6.87 1.55
C ASP A 69 1.46 -6.02 2.38
N VAL A 70 0.95 -4.98 3.05
CA VAL A 70 1.80 -4.01 3.76
C VAL A 70 1.49 -3.89 5.24
N ALA A 71 0.33 -4.38 5.68
CA ALA A 71 -0.08 -4.39 7.08
C ALA A 71 -1.16 -5.44 7.36
N MET A 72 -1.26 -5.85 8.62
CA MET A 72 -2.34 -6.71 9.13
C MET A 72 -3.01 -6.01 10.32
N LEU A 73 -4.33 -5.83 10.26
CA LEU A 73 -5.13 -5.36 11.38
C LEU A 73 -5.38 -6.53 12.34
N SER A 74 -5.40 -6.24 13.64
CA SER A 74 -5.58 -7.27 14.68
C SER A 74 -6.96 -7.92 14.66
N THR A 75 -7.96 -7.26 14.06
CA THR A 75 -9.29 -7.84 13.90
C THR A 75 -9.58 -8.07 12.42
N PRO A 76 -10.19 -9.22 12.08
CA PRO A 76 -10.67 -9.49 10.73
C PRO A 76 -11.86 -8.58 10.42
N VAL A 77 -11.59 -7.48 9.71
CA VAL A 77 -12.59 -6.50 9.31
C VAL A 77 -12.29 -5.98 7.91
N ASP A 78 -13.36 -5.73 7.15
CA ASP A 78 -13.28 -5.04 5.86
C ASP A 78 -13.54 -3.55 6.10
N ILE A 79 -12.58 -2.72 5.67
CA ILE A 79 -12.64 -1.29 5.93
C ILE A 79 -12.69 -0.55 4.59
N PRO A 80 -13.58 0.45 4.46
CA PRO A 80 -13.58 1.31 3.29
C PRO A 80 -12.22 1.98 3.09
N SER A 81 -11.60 1.73 1.94
CA SER A 81 -10.30 2.31 1.54
C SER A 81 -10.28 3.84 1.63
N ARG A 82 -11.43 4.50 1.49
CA ARG A 82 -11.61 5.96 1.68
C ARG A 82 -11.13 6.49 3.05
N ARG A 83 -11.06 5.63 4.07
CA ARG A 83 -10.54 6.01 5.41
C ARG A 83 -9.01 6.05 5.44
N ILE A 84 -8.35 5.41 4.48
CA ILE A 84 -6.89 5.42 4.34
C ILE A 84 -6.53 6.64 3.50
N LYS A 85 -5.72 7.54 4.05
CA LYS A 85 -5.21 8.66 3.26
C LYS A 85 -4.07 8.15 2.38
N THR A 86 -4.14 8.46 1.09
CA THR A 86 -3.16 8.04 0.09
C THR A 86 -2.49 9.25 -0.55
N ILE A 87 -1.17 9.18 -0.76
CA ILE A 87 -0.38 10.21 -1.43
C ILE A 87 0.60 9.51 -2.36
N ALA A 88 0.46 9.72 -3.66
CA ALA A 88 1.40 9.26 -4.68
C ALA A 88 2.29 10.44 -5.10
N LYS A 89 3.61 10.31 -4.93
CA LYS A 89 4.58 11.33 -5.36
C LYS A 89 5.97 10.73 -5.53
N ASP A 90 6.65 11.11 -6.62
CA ASP A 90 8.04 10.73 -6.95
C ASP A 90 8.25 9.20 -7.00
N GLY A 91 7.30 8.47 -7.58
CA GLY A 91 7.35 7.00 -7.68
C GLY A 91 7.11 6.26 -6.36
N VAL A 92 6.62 6.97 -5.34
CA VAL A 92 6.39 6.43 -4.00
C VAL A 92 4.94 6.65 -3.57
N ILE A 93 4.27 5.55 -3.20
CA ILE A 93 2.94 5.56 -2.61
C ILE A 93 3.07 5.60 -1.10
N ARG A 94 2.44 6.59 -0.47
CA ARG A 94 2.41 6.78 0.98
C ARG A 94 1.00 6.60 1.50
N LEU A 95 0.84 5.70 2.46
CA LEU A 95 -0.43 5.40 3.10
C LEU A 95 -0.40 5.86 4.56
N LEU A 96 -1.51 6.44 4.99
CA LEU A 96 -1.77 6.73 6.38
C LEU A 96 -3.04 5.98 6.80
N ILE A 97 -2.83 4.88 7.52
CA ILE A 97 -3.90 3.98 7.97
C ILE A 97 -4.29 4.44 9.37
N PRO A 98 -5.56 4.82 9.61
CA PRO A 98 -5.99 5.27 10.92
C PRO A 98 -5.98 4.11 11.92
N PRO A 99 -5.86 4.41 13.24
CA PRO A 99 -6.18 3.42 14.25
C PRO A 99 -7.66 3.07 14.13
N PHE A 100 -7.97 1.78 14.26
CA PHE A 100 -9.33 1.26 14.28
C PHE A 100 -9.61 0.57 15.61
#